data_AF-A0AAV0Y029-F1
#
_entry.id   AF-A0AAV0Y029-F1
#
_cell.length_a   1.000
_cell.length_b   1.000
_cell.length_c   1.000
_cell.angle_alpha   90.00
_cell.angle_beta   90.00
_cell.angle_gamma   90.00
#
_symmetry.space_group_name_H-M   'P 1'
#
loop_
_entity.id
_entity.type
_entity.pdbx_description
1 polymer ?
#
loop_
_entity_poly.entity_id
_entity_poly.type
_entity_poly.pdbx_seq_one_letter_code
_entity_poly.pdbx_strand_id
1 'polypeptide(L)'
;MNQVDRKRKLLLTNALIVHFIDEDDDNFQNKRKWAKQWLLQRRKYSHMNLLRELQSNEPADYKNYLRMENHTFYELLNLVRPYIEKENTTKAFLQRND
;
A
#
# COMPACT_ATOMS: atom_id res chain seq x y z
N MET A 1 -22.18 23.84 -37.10
CA MET A 1 -21.99 23.15 -35.79
C MET A 1 -22.96 23.77 -34.79
N ASN A 2 -24.02 23.06 -34.37
CA ASN A 2 -25.08 23.65 -33.55
C ASN A 2 -24.62 23.85 -32.09
N GLN A 3 -25.28 24.76 -31.36
CA GLN A 3 -24.96 25.05 -29.95
C GLN A 3 -25.08 23.81 -29.06
N VAL A 4 -26.02 22.92 -29.38
CA VAL A 4 -26.23 21.64 -28.69
C VAL A 4 -25.07 20.67 -28.95
N ASP A 5 -24.57 20.60 -30.18
CA ASP A 5 -23.44 19.73 -30.56
C ASP A 5 -22.16 20.16 -29.85
N ARG A 6 -21.96 21.48 -29.67
CA ARG A 6 -20.82 22.02 -28.91
C ARG A 6 -20.86 21.60 -27.44
N LYS A 7 -22.03 21.68 -26.80
CA LYS A 7 -22.22 21.26 -25.40
C LYS A 7 -22.04 19.75 -25.24
N ARG A 8 -22.59 18.95 -26.16
CA ARG A 8 -22.42 17.49 -26.18
C ARG A 8 -20.96 17.08 -26.39
N LYS A 9 -20.27 17.73 -27.33
CA LYS A 9 -18.84 17.52 -27.58
C LYS A 9 -18.01 17.86 -26.35
N LEU A 10 -18.32 18.96 -25.66
CA LEU A 10 -17.63 19.39 -24.42
C LEU A 10 -17.86 18.42 -23.25
N LEU A 11 -19.08 17.92 -23.09
CA LEU A 11 -19.41 16.92 -22.06
C LEU A 11 -18.70 15.60 -22.33
N LEU A 12 -18.69 15.15 -23.58
CA LEU A 12 -17.98 13.94 -23.98
C LEU A 12 -16.47 14.06 -23.75
N THR A 13 -15.86 15.20 -24.08
CA THR A 13 -14.43 15.41 -23.82
C THR A 13 -14.10 15.42 -22.34
N ASN A 14 -14.93 16.04 -21.50
CA ASN A 14 -14.70 16.05 -20.05
C ASN A 14 -14.89 14.65 -19.44
N ALA A 15 -15.91 13.91 -19.87
CA ALA A 15 -16.12 12.53 -19.43
C ALA A 15 -14.95 11.62 -19.86
N LEU A 16 -14.43 11.81 -21.08
CA LEU A 16 -13.28 11.11 -21.59
C LEU A 16 -12.02 11.42 -20.76
N ILE A 17 -11.78 12.70 -20.45
CA ILE A 17 -10.65 13.15 -19.61
C ILE A 17 -10.75 12.54 -18.20
N VAL A 18 -11.92 12.55 -17.57
CA VAL A 18 -12.12 11.92 -16.24
C VAL A 18 -11.85 10.42 -16.29
N HIS A 19 -12.31 9.73 -17.35
CA HIS A 19 -12.04 8.29 -17.51
C HIS A 19 -10.56 7.96 -17.70
N PHE A 20 -9.80 8.84 -18.36
CA PHE A 20 -8.35 8.67 -18.58
C PHE A 20 -7.48 9.21 -17.43
N ILE A 21 -8.06 9.88 -16.43
CA ILE A 21 -7.34 10.30 -15.21
C ILE A 21 -7.15 9.14 -14.22
N ASP A 22 -7.88 8.03 -14.41
CA ASP A 22 -7.77 6.82 -13.59
C ASP A 22 -6.72 5.80 -14.10
N GLU A 23 -6.05 6.06 -15.24
CA GLU A 23 -4.96 5.23 -15.74
C GLU A 23 -3.59 5.80 -15.34
N ASP A 24 -3.06 5.28 -14.23
CA ASP A 24 -1.64 5.19 -13.84
C ASP A 24 -0.69 6.21 -14.49
N ASP A 25 -0.68 7.43 -13.96
CA ASP A 25 0.33 8.41 -14.36
C ASP A 25 1.60 8.31 -13.50
N ASP A 26 2.43 7.31 -13.86
CA ASP A 26 3.84 7.25 -13.48
C ASP A 26 4.73 8.12 -14.40
N ASN A 27 4.16 9.07 -15.16
CA ASN A 27 4.89 9.90 -16.12
C ASN A 27 4.40 11.37 -16.28
N PHE A 28 3.88 12.01 -15.23
CA PHE A 28 3.90 13.47 -15.13
C PHE A 28 5.27 13.88 -14.61
N GLN A 29 6.07 14.52 -15.47
CA GLN A 29 7.38 15.11 -15.16
C GLN A 29 7.57 15.37 -13.68
N ASN A 30 8.43 14.56 -13.05
CA ASN A 30 8.70 14.52 -11.61
C ASN A 30 8.88 15.93 -11.02
N LYS A 31 7.78 16.57 -10.62
CA LYS A 31 7.84 17.66 -9.65
C LYS A 31 8.50 17.03 -8.44
N ARG A 32 9.66 17.56 -8.05
CA ARG A 32 10.38 17.08 -6.86
C ARG A 32 9.41 17.05 -5.68
N LYS A 33 8.94 15.85 -5.32
CA LYS A 33 8.13 15.64 -4.14
C LYS A 33 9.09 15.76 -2.95
N TRP A 34 8.92 16.79 -2.13
CA TRP A 34 9.77 17.03 -0.94
C TRP A 34 9.72 15.86 0.05
N ALA A 35 8.58 15.17 0.10
CA ALA A 35 8.41 13.95 0.87
C ALA A 35 7.44 13.01 0.14
N LYS A 36 7.68 11.70 0.30
CA LYS A 36 6.77 10.65 -0.17
C LYS A 36 5.49 10.65 0.66
N GLN A 37 4.35 10.32 0.04
CA GLN A 37 3.06 10.35 0.73
C GLN A 37 2.96 9.31 1.85
N TRP A 38 3.48 8.10 1.61
CA TRP A 38 3.57 7.06 2.64
C TRP A 38 4.40 7.51 3.85
N LEU A 39 5.45 8.33 3.63
CA LEU A 39 6.32 8.83 4.70
C LEU A 39 5.58 9.82 5.60
N LEU A 40 4.79 10.72 5.00
CA LEU A 40 3.94 11.67 5.73
C LEU A 40 2.85 10.95 6.53
N GLN A 41 2.32 9.86 5.99
CA GLN A 41 1.25 9.07 6.59
C GLN A 41 1.76 7.89 7.43
N ARG A 42 3.08 7.72 7.59
CA ARG A 42 3.70 6.56 8.25
C ARG A 42 3.11 6.27 9.64
N ARG A 43 2.72 7.32 10.39
CA ARG A 43 2.11 7.16 11.73
C ARG A 43 0.70 6.56 11.70
N LYS A 44 -0.02 6.72 10.58
CA LYS A 44 -1.37 6.17 10.38
C LYS A 44 -1.32 4.67 10.14
N TYR A 45 -0.25 4.18 9.51
CA TYR A 45 -0.08 2.77 9.21
C TYR A 45 0.61 2.04 10.37
N SER A 46 0.07 0.89 10.76
CA SER A 46 0.86 -0.07 11.55
C SER A 46 2.03 -0.58 10.70
N HIS A 47 3.10 -1.07 11.33
CA HIS A 47 4.31 -1.53 10.64
C HIS A 47 3.99 -2.50 9.48
N MET A 48 3.11 -3.47 9.69
CA MET A 48 2.74 -4.44 8.64
C MET A 48 1.84 -3.85 7.56
N ASN A 49 0.94 -2.91 7.91
CA ASN A 49 0.12 -2.23 6.93
C ASN A 49 0.96 -1.32 6.03
N LEU A 50 1.98 -0.66 6.59
CA LEU A 50 2.94 0.14 5.81
C LEU A 50 3.72 -0.73 4.84
N LEU A 51 4.21 -1.89 5.29
CA LEU A 51 4.93 -2.81 4.41
C LEU A 51 4.06 -3.29 3.24
N ARG A 52 2.78 -3.58 3.49
CA ARG A 52 1.84 -3.96 2.43
C ARG A 52 1.59 -2.81 1.44
N GLU A 53 1.41 -1.59 1.95
CA GLU A 53 1.26 -0.39 1.12
C GLU A 53 2.48 -0.17 0.23
N LEU A 54 3.68 -0.28 0.78
CA LEU A 54 4.93 -0.13 0.04
C LEU A 54 5.11 -1.24 -1.00
N GLN A 55 4.76 -2.49 -0.71
CA GLN A 55 4.83 -3.58 -1.69
C GLN A 55 3.91 -3.34 -2.89
N SER A 56 2.68 -2.87 -2.64
CA SER A 56 1.69 -2.67 -3.70
C SER A 56 1.94 -1.40 -4.51
N ASN A 57 2.29 -0.29 -3.85
CA ASN A 57 2.27 1.03 -4.46
C ASN A 57 3.67 1.60 -4.74
N GLU A 58 4.70 1.23 -3.96
CA GLU A 58 6.06 1.79 -4.09
C GLU A 58 7.16 0.73 -3.82
N PRO A 59 7.35 -0.28 -4.70
CA PRO A 59 8.24 -1.42 -4.44
C PRO A 59 9.72 -1.05 -4.29
N ALA A 60 10.17 0.03 -4.93
CA ALA A 60 11.52 0.57 -4.73
C ALA A 60 11.72 1.09 -3.29
N ASP A 61 10.70 1.73 -2.73
CA ASP A 61 10.74 2.26 -1.38
C ASP A 61 10.60 1.15 -0.33
N TYR A 62 9.91 0.04 -0.65
CA TYR A 62 9.88 -1.16 0.19
C TYR A 62 11.30 -1.68 0.47
N LYS A 63 12.12 -1.85 -0.58
CA LYS A 63 13.52 -2.30 -0.44
C LYS A 63 14.36 -1.31 0.35
N ASN A 64 14.16 -0.01 0.13
CA ASN A 64 14.88 1.04 0.87
C ASN A 64 14.50 1.07 2.35
N TYR A 65 13.22 0.87 2.66
CA TYR A 65 12.70 0.90 4.03
C TYR A 65 13.21 -0.29 4.85
N LEU A 66 13.15 -1.51 4.30
CA LEU A 66 13.63 -2.71 4.99
C LEU A 66 15.13 -2.98 4.80
N ARG A 67 15.78 -2.32 3.84
CA ARG A 67 17.17 -2.59 3.42
C ARG A 67 17.41 -4.04 3.00
N MET A 68 16.38 -4.71 2.49
CA MET A 68 16.42 -6.10 2.03
C MET A 68 15.43 -6.31 0.90
N GLU A 69 15.64 -7.38 0.13
CA GLU A 69 14.68 -7.83 -0.86
C GLU A 69 13.44 -8.45 -0.20
N ASN A 70 12.33 -8.42 -0.92
CA ASN A 70 11.04 -8.91 -0.43
C ASN A 70 11.06 -10.41 -0.08
N HIS A 71 11.69 -11.23 -0.94
CA HIS A 71 11.82 -12.66 -0.68
C HIS A 71 12.63 -12.95 0.61
N THR A 72 13.70 -12.19 0.85
CA THR A 72 14.55 -12.33 2.04
C THR A 72 13.78 -12.04 3.31
N PHE A 73 12.91 -11.02 3.31
CA PHE A 73 12.05 -10.72 4.45
C PHE A 73 11.15 -11.91 4.81
N TYR A 74 10.50 -12.51 3.81
CA TYR A 74 9.61 -13.67 4.05
C TYR A 74 10.37 -14.92 4.46
N GLU A 75 11.56 -15.15 3.92
CA GLU A 75 12.43 -16.24 4.35
C GLU A 75 12.78 -16.12 5.85
N LEU A 76 13.27 -14.95 6.27
CA LEU A 76 13.57 -14.67 7.68
C LEU A 76 12.33 -14.78 8.56
N LEU A 77 11.20 -14.24 8.09
CA LEU A 77 9.94 -14.33 8.82
C LEU A 77 9.52 -15.79 9.02
N ASN A 78 9.67 -16.65 8.01
CA ASN A 78 9.33 -18.07 8.12
C ASN A 78 10.26 -18.84 9.06
N LEU A 79 11.56 -18.51 9.07
CA LEU A 79 12.52 -19.10 10.01
C LEU A 79 12.21 -18.72 11.46
N VAL A 80 11.79 -17.47 11.70
CA VAL A 80 11.51 -16.97 13.05
C VAL A 80 10.07 -17.24 13.49
N ARG A 81 9.14 -17.42 12.55
CA ARG A 81 7.71 -17.66 12.79
C ARG A 81 7.42 -18.63 13.94
N PRO A 82 8.00 -19.86 14.00
CA PRO A 82 7.68 -20.81 15.08
C PRO A 82 7.97 -20.28 16.49
N TYR A 83 8.78 -19.23 16.63
CA TYR A 83 9.16 -18.63 17.92
C TYR A 83 8.39 -17.35 18.26
N ILE A 84 7.79 -16.68 17.26
CA ILE A 84 7.12 -15.38 17.44
C ILE A 84 5.62 -15.44 17.15
N GLU A 85 5.15 -16.54 16.57
CA GLU A 85 3.74 -16.75 16.32
C GLU A 85 2.99 -16.90 17.64
N LYS A 86 1.82 -16.26 17.73
CA LYS A 86 1.04 -16.24 18.94
C LYS A 86 0.49 -17.64 19.21
N GLU A 87 0.97 -18.28 20.26
CA GLU A 87 0.41 -19.54 20.73
C GLU A 87 -0.97 -19.31 21.35
N ASN A 88 -1.94 -20.14 20.97
CA ASN A 88 -3.20 -20.24 21.69
C ASN A 88 -2.96 -21.01 22.98
N THR A 89 -2.52 -20.30 24.03
CA THR A 89 -2.51 -20.87 25.37
C THR A 89 -3.97 -21.05 25.81
N THR A 90 -4.53 -22.23 25.58
CA THR A 90 -5.65 -22.67 26.40
C THR A 90 -5.11 -22.67 27.82
N LYS A 91 -5.53 -21.69 28.64
CA LYS A 91 -5.38 -21.81 30.09
C LYS A 91 -6.13 -23.08 30.48
N ALA A 92 -5.43 -24.20 30.52
CA ALA A 92 -5.82 -25.31 31.36
C ALA A 92 -5.73 -24.72 32.77
N PHE A 93 -6.84 -24.14 33.23
CA PHE A 93 -7.15 -24.08 34.64
C PHE A 93 -7.24 -25.54 35.08
N LEU A 94 -6.08 -26.18 35.22
CA LEU A 94 -5.95 -27.46 35.88
C LEU A 94 -6.42 -27.19 37.30
N GLN A 95 -7.67 -27.58 37.53
CA GLN A 95 -8.13 -28.21 38.76
C GLN A 95 -7.16 -28.01 39.92
N ARG A 96 -7.26 -26.85 40.55
CA ARG A 96 -6.81 -26.70 41.93
C ARG A 96 -7.86 -27.38 42.80
N ASN A 97 -7.81 -28.71 42.80
CA ASN A 97 -8.42 -29.53 43.83
C ASN A 97 -7.35 -29.71 44.91
N ASP A 98 -7.29 -28.76 45.84
CA ASP A 98 -6.76 -28.96 47.19
C ASP A 98 -7.85 -28.50 48.17
#